data_AF-A0AAI9HR39-F1
#
_entry.id   AF-A0AAI9HR39-F1
#
_cell.length_a   1.000
_cell.length_b   1.000
_cell.length_c   1.000
_cell.angle_alpha   90.00
_cell.angle_beta   90.00
_cell.angle_gamma   90.00
#
_symmetry.space_group_name_H-M   'P 1'
#
loop_
_entity.id
_entity.type
_entity.pdbx_description
1 polymer ?
#
loop_
_entity_poly.entity_id
_entity_poly.type
_entity_poly.pdbx_seq_one_letter_code
_entity_poly.pdbx_strand_id
1 'polypeptide(L)' 'MSEAIIVNCPNCKKEVVWGPESPYRPFCSKRCQLIDLGEWAAEEKRIGSQSDLSDSEAWSEPEDSSPY' A
#
# COMPACT_ATOMS: atom_id res chain seq x y z
N MET A 1 -9.85 -29.78 -1.25
CA MET A 1 -9.94 -28.73 -0.21
C MET A 1 -9.09 -27.57 -0.70
N SER A 2 -9.66 -26.38 -0.85
CA SER A 2 -8.89 -25.18 -1.24
C SER A 2 -8.01 -24.76 -0.06
N GLU A 3 -6.71 -24.67 -0.29
CA GLU A 3 -5.76 -24.19 0.71
C GLU A 3 -6.00 -22.69 0.97
N ALA A 4 -6.01 -22.28 2.24
CA ALA A 4 -6.23 -20.90 2.60
C ALA A 4 -4.93 -20.11 2.49
N ILE A 5 -4.96 -18.98 1.79
CA ILE A 5 -3.80 -18.08 1.69
C ILE A 5 -3.61 -17.39 3.04
N ILE A 6 -2.41 -17.47 3.62
CA ILE A 6 -2.06 -16.81 4.88
C ILE A 6 -1.00 -15.75 4.61
N VAL A 7 -1.19 -14.55 5.19
CA VAL A 7 -0.25 -13.44 5.11
C VAL A 7 0.12 -12.94 6.50
N ASN A 8 1.28 -12.27 6.62
CA ASN A 8 1.67 -11.65 7.89
C ASN A 8 1.15 -10.21 7.97
N CYS A 9 0.56 -9.85 9.11
CA CYS A 9 0.18 -8.47 9.40
C CYS A 9 1.43 -7.57 9.34
N PRO A 10 1.43 -6.50 8.53
CA PRO A 10 2.63 -5.68 8.35
C PRO A 10 3.08 -4.97 9.64
N ASN A 11 2.14 -4.61 10.51
CA ASN A 11 2.39 -3.93 11.78
C ASN A 11 2.94 -4.86 12.88
N CYS A 12 2.29 -6.00 13.15
CA CYS A 12 2.63 -6.86 14.30
C CYS A 12 3.10 -8.28 13.93
N LYS A 13 3.19 -8.61 12.64
CA LYS A 13 3.65 -9.89 12.07
C LYS A 13 2.80 -11.12 12.41
N LYS A 14 1.63 -10.95 13.02
CA LYS A 14 0.68 -12.06 13.22
C LYS A 14 0.15 -12.59 11.88
N GLU A 15 -0.01 -13.90 11.77
CA GLU A 15 -0.64 -14.56 10.62
C GLU A 15 -2.12 -14.17 10.49
N VAL A 16 -2.54 -13.91 9.26
CA VAL A 16 -3.89 -13.49 8.87
C VAL A 16 -4.34 -14.33 7.69
N VAL A 17 -5.48 -15.00 7.82
CA VAL A 17 -6.10 -15.72 6.71
C VAL A 17 -6.68 -14.72 5.72
N TRP A 18 -6.37 -14.90 4.44
CA TRP A 18 -6.86 -14.09 3.35
C TRP A 18 -8.29 -14.49 2.94
N GLY A 19 -9.24 -14.27 3.84
CA GLY A 19 -10.65 -14.61 3.66
C GLY A 19 -11.60 -13.61 4.33
N PRO A 20 -12.91 -13.62 3.99
CA PRO A 20 -13.91 -12.70 4.55
C PRO A 20 -13.97 -12.68 6.08
N GLU A 21 -13.53 -13.75 6.74
CA GLU A 21 -13.35 -13.85 8.19
C GLU A 21 -12.35 -12.84 8.77
N SER A 22 -11.43 -12.34 7.93
CA SER A 22 -10.51 -11.27 8.26
C SER A 22 -11.00 -9.98 7.59
N PRO A 23 -11.77 -9.11 8.26
CA PRO A 23 -12.31 -7.91 7.61
C PRO A 23 -11.26 -6.81 7.38
N TYR A 24 -10.13 -6.86 8.10
CA TYR A 24 -9.08 -5.82 8.07
C TYR A 24 -7.82 -6.24 7.31
N ARG A 25 -7.86 -7.28 6.47
CA ARG A 25 -6.70 -7.78 5.70
C ARG A 25 -6.01 -6.62 4.97
N PRO A 26 -4.66 -6.56 4.93
CA PRO A 26 -3.71 -7.57 5.43
C PRO A 26 -3.47 -7.50 6.95
N PHE A 27 -4.17 -6.63 7.69
CA PHE A 27 -3.97 -6.44 9.12
C PHE A 27 -4.78 -7.44 9.96
N CYS A 28 -4.22 -7.85 11.11
CA CYS A 28 -4.91 -8.77 12.00
C CYS A 28 -6.07 -8.11 12.79
N SER A 29 -6.16 -6.78 12.79
CA SER A 29 -7.20 -6.02 13.47
C SER A 29 -7.27 -4.57 13.00
N LYS A 30 -8.40 -3.90 13.26
CA LYS A 30 -8.56 -2.45 13.03
C LYS A 30 -7.46 -1.62 13.69
N ARG A 31 -7.00 -2.02 14.88
CA ARG A 31 -5.92 -1.33 15.59
C ARG A 31 -4.63 -1.31 14.78
N CYS A 32 -4.24 -2.45 14.20
CA CYS A 32 -3.01 -2.52 13.40
C CYS A 32 -3.11 -1.72 12.11
N GLN A 33 -4.28 -1.66 11.49
CA GLN A 33 -4.55 -0.80 10.33
C GLN A 33 -4.39 0.69 10.68
N LEU A 34 -4.92 1.13 11.82
CA LEU A 34 -4.84 2.53 12.25
C LEU A 34 -3.42 2.94 12.69
N ILE A 35 -2.66 2.03 13.29
CA ILE A 35 -1.25 2.29 13.62
C ILE A 35 -0.46 2.51 12.34
N ASP A 36 -0.57 1.61 11.36
CA ASP A 36 0.13 1.74 10.07
C ASP A 36 -0.20 3.07 9.39
N LEU A 37 -1.49 3.43 9.33
CA LEU A 37 -1.92 4.74 8.83
C LEU A 37 -1.29 5.91 9.60
N GLY A 38 -1.17 5.79 10.92
CA GLY A 38 -0.52 6.78 11.78
C GLY A 38 0.98 6.92 11.49
N GLU A 39 1.71 5.81 11.30
CA GLU A 39 3.13 5.83 10.97
C GLU A 39 3.40 6.53 9.62
N TRP A 40 2.51 6.35 8.64
CA TRP A 40 2.57 7.09 7.38
C TRP A 40 2.28 8.58 7.56
N ALA A 41 1.23 8.91 8.32
CA ALA A 41 0.87 10.30 8.59
C ALA A 41 1.95 11.06 9.40
N ALA A 42 2.73 10.34 10.21
CA ALA A 42 3.83 10.87 11.00
C ALA A 42 5.19 10.85 10.27
N GLU A 43 5.22 10.50 8.97
CA GLU A 43 6.44 10.40 8.15
C GLU A 43 7.47 9.37 8.67
N GLU A 44 7.04 8.43 9.52
CA GLU A 44 7.90 7.36 10.04
C GLU A 44 8.15 6.28 8.97
N LYS A 45 7.20 6.13 8.04
CA LYS A 45 7.35 5.33 6.82
C LYS A 45 7.72 6.24 5.67
N ARG A 46 8.81 5.89 4.98
CA ARG A 46 9.29 6.60 3.80
C ARG A 46 9.68 5.61 2.71
N ILE A 47 9.38 5.97 1.47
CA ILE A 47 9.92 5.28 0.30
C ILE A 47 11.19 6.03 -0.09
N GLY A 48 12.33 5.35 -0.02
CA GLY A 48 13.59 5.94 -0.49
C GLY A 48 13.57 6.08 -2.02
N SER A 49 14.05 7.21 -2.55
CA SER A 49 14.30 7.34 -3.98
C SER A 49 15.56 6.56 -4.37
N GLN A 50 15.48 5.79 -5.46
CA GLN A 50 16.67 5.43 -6.22
C GLN A 50 17.04 6.64 -7.08
N SER A 51 18.27 7.11 -6.97
CA SER A 51 18.73 8.44 -7.35
C SER A 51 18.87 8.74 -8.84
N ASP A 52 18.05 8.17 -9.74
CA ASP A 52 18.25 8.33 -11.19
C ASP A 52 16.96 8.47 -12.02
N LEU A 53 15.92 9.09 -11.48
CA LEU A 53 14.82 9.60 -12.29
C LEU A 53 14.50 11.02 -11.81
N SER A 54 14.90 12.02 -12.62
CA SER A 54 14.44 13.39 -12.43
C SER A 54 12.92 13.40 -12.50
N ASP A 55 12.29 13.94 -11.46
CA ASP A 55 10.83 14.03 -11.23
C ASP A 55 10.06 14.81 -12.33
N SER A 56 10.71 15.14 -13.44
CA SER A 56 10.24 16.07 -14.46
C SER A 56 9.64 15.43 -15.73
N GLU A 57 9.60 14.11 -15.88
CA GLU A 57 9.21 13.48 -17.17
C GLU A 57 8.15 12.35 -17.09
N ALA A 58 7.41 12.20 -15.99
CA ALA A 58 6.45 11.09 -15.84
C ALA A 58 4.96 11.47 -15.99
N TRP A 59 4.66 12.68 -16.47
CA TRP A 59 3.31 13.10 -16.83
C TRP A 59 3.31 13.69 -18.24
N SER A 60 3.30 12.84 -19.25
CA SER A 60 2.96 13.27 -20.61
C SER A 60 1.45 13.49 -20.66
N GLU A 61 1.00 14.74 -20.53
CA GLU A 61 -0.34 15.13 -20.97
C GLU A 61 -0.49 14.67 -22.43
N PRO A 62 -1.54 13.92 -22.80
CA PRO A 62 -1.84 13.71 -24.21
C PRO A 62 -2.16 15.08 -24.80
N GLU A 63 -1.34 15.55 -25.75
CA GLU A 63 -1.65 16.73 -26.53
C GLU A 63 -2.99 16.50 -27.21
N ASP A 64 -4.05 17.15 -26.71
CA ASP A 64 -5.32 17.29 -27.41
C ASP A 64 -5.05 18.22 -28.60
N SER A 65 -4.52 17.65 -29.67
CA SER A 65 -4.36 18.31 -30.96
C SER A 65 -5.74 18.45 -31.60
N SER A 66 -6.56 19.35 -31.07
CA SER A 66 -7.79 19.80 -31.72
C SER A 66 -7.41 20.78 -32.84
N PRO A 67 -7.70 20.48 -34.12
CA PRO A 67 -7.33 21.31 -35.24
C PRO A 67 -8.42 22.36 -35.49
N TYR A 68 -8.44 23.41 -34.66
CA TYR A 68 -9.14 24.65 -34.98
C TYR A 68 -8.15 25.81 -35.01
#